data_AF-A0A6P0VX49-F1
#
_entry.id   AF-A0A6P0VX49-F1
#
_cell.length_a   1.000
_cell.length_b   1.000
_cell.length_c   1.000
_cell.angle_alpha   90.00
_cell.angle_beta   90.00
_cell.angle_gamma   90.00
#
_symmetry.space_group_name_H-M   'P 1'
#
loop_
_entity.id
_entity.type
_entity.pdbx_description
1 polymer ?
#
loop_
_entity_poly.entity_id
_entity_poly.type
_entity_poly.pdbx_seq_one_letter_code
_entity_poly.pdbx_strand_id
1 'polypeptide(L)'
;VEHQNRIQNLGISSIAPEQGMCALEQLLGNQALTAHIAVISIQWSLLAQQWSSINQSSLLQELLQREELQQQELLKPKGNQEILEKLETAPEGERQEILKEYIRGQVAQALGLSSSQLPEVNLGFTEMGIDSLMTVELNNRLQAQLGTTLPVTVILEYPTIEKLSRYISEEVMKWQSDEGTHEPAKTINQEQNVSNQQFDLQALSDEEVEANLMGTLSDMGY
;
A
#
# COMPACT_ATOMS: atom_id res chain seq x y z
N VAL A 1 28.41 -2.89 4.72
CA VAL A 1 26.94 -2.67 4.84
C VAL A 1 26.57 -1.25 4.41
N GLU A 2 27.23 -0.19 4.89
CA GLU A 2 26.95 1.21 4.45
C GLU A 2 27.05 1.45 2.93
N HIS A 3 28.04 0.88 2.25
CA HIS A 3 28.18 1.03 0.79
C HIS A 3 27.04 0.39 -0.01
N GLN A 4 26.41 -0.66 0.51
CA GLN A 4 25.37 -1.39 -0.19
C GLN A 4 24.03 -0.64 -0.12
N ASN A 5 23.72 -0.05 1.04
CA ASN A 5 22.56 0.84 1.20
C ASN A 5 22.66 2.11 0.33
N ARG A 6 23.87 2.63 0.10
CA ARG A 6 24.06 3.81 -0.76
C ARG A 6 23.80 3.54 -2.24
N ILE A 7 24.14 2.35 -2.73
CA ILE A 7 23.94 1.96 -4.14
C ILE A 7 22.49 1.60 -4.42
N GLN A 8 21.80 0.96 -3.46
CA GLN A 8 20.37 0.70 -3.57
C GLN A 8 19.54 1.99 -3.61
N ASN A 9 19.94 2.98 -2.82
CA ASN A 9 19.32 4.32 -2.87
C ASN A 9 19.53 5.04 -4.21
N LEU A 10 20.46 4.60 -5.07
CA LEU A 10 20.66 5.14 -6.43
C LEU A 10 19.82 4.38 -7.49
N GLY A 11 18.94 3.47 -7.07
CA GLY A 11 18.14 2.64 -7.98
C GLY A 11 18.91 1.50 -8.62
N ILE A 12 20.10 1.15 -8.11
CA ILE A 12 20.87 -0.02 -8.59
C ILE A 12 20.68 -1.16 -7.58
N SER A 13 20.06 -2.24 -8.03
CA SER A 13 19.76 -3.41 -7.19
C SER A 13 20.75 -4.57 -7.41
N SER A 14 20.75 -5.50 -6.46
CA SER A 14 21.50 -6.75 -6.61
C SER A 14 20.78 -7.67 -7.60
N ILE A 15 21.54 -8.35 -8.45
CA ILE A 15 21.01 -9.39 -9.33
C ILE A 15 20.91 -10.70 -8.54
N ALA A 16 19.74 -11.36 -8.59
CA ALA A 16 19.59 -12.68 -7.98
C ALA A 16 20.42 -13.72 -8.77
N PRO A 17 21.01 -14.75 -8.13
CA PRO A 17 21.88 -15.72 -8.80
C PRO A 17 21.23 -16.41 -10.01
N GLU A 18 19.94 -16.73 -9.91
CA GLU A 18 19.16 -17.36 -10.98
C GLU A 18 19.03 -16.44 -12.21
N GLN A 19 18.72 -15.16 -11.98
CA GLN A 19 18.65 -14.14 -13.03
C GLN A 19 20.02 -13.91 -13.67
N GLY A 20 21.08 -13.88 -12.85
CA GLY A 20 22.45 -13.75 -13.32
C GLY A 20 22.89 -14.92 -14.20
N MET A 21 22.52 -16.15 -13.82
CA MET A 21 22.83 -17.35 -14.60
C MET A 21 22.08 -17.35 -15.95
N CYS A 22 20.82 -16.95 -15.95
CA CYS A 22 20.01 -16.84 -17.16
C CYS A 22 20.58 -15.78 -18.12
N ALA A 23 20.98 -14.62 -17.61
CA ALA A 23 21.66 -13.59 -18.39
C ALA A 23 23.01 -14.07 -18.95
N LEU A 24 23.80 -14.79 -18.14
CA LEU A 24 25.07 -15.36 -18.57
C LEU A 24 24.89 -16.39 -19.69
N GLU A 25 23.89 -17.26 -19.59
CA GLU A 25 23.57 -18.25 -20.61
C GLU A 25 23.22 -17.58 -21.96
N GLN A 26 22.40 -16.53 -21.93
CA GLN A 26 22.06 -15.75 -23.12
C GLN A 26 23.29 -15.09 -23.77
N LEU A 27 24.21 -14.59 -22.95
CA LEU A 27 25.44 -13.95 -23.44
C LEU A 27 26.43 -14.96 -24.04
N LEU A 28 26.60 -16.12 -23.40
CA LEU A 28 27.47 -17.19 -23.89
C LEU A 28 26.92 -17.86 -25.16
N GLY A 29 25.60 -17.92 -25.31
CA GLY A 29 24.94 -18.43 -26.52
C GLY A 29 25.19 -17.57 -27.76
N ASN A 30 25.60 -16.31 -27.58
CA ASN A 30 25.85 -15.36 -28.66
C ASN A 30 27.36 -15.19 -28.91
N GLN A 31 27.98 -16.19 -29.55
CA GLN A 31 29.43 -16.27 -29.78
C GLN A 31 30.01 -15.18 -30.71
N ALA A 32 29.18 -14.30 -31.28
CA ALA A 32 29.61 -13.21 -32.15
C ALA A 32 29.94 -11.90 -31.39
N LEU A 33 29.78 -11.86 -30.07
CA LEU A 33 29.97 -10.65 -29.28
C LEU A 33 31.46 -10.47 -28.92
N THR A 34 32.16 -9.60 -29.66
CA THR A 34 33.52 -9.13 -29.30
C THR A 34 33.51 -7.98 -28.29
N ALA A 35 32.35 -7.62 -27.75
CA ALA A 35 32.17 -6.52 -26.81
C ALA A 35 32.24 -7.00 -25.35
N HIS A 36 32.83 -6.20 -24.47
CA HIS A 36 32.72 -6.40 -23.03
C HIS A 36 31.31 -5.96 -22.59
N ILE A 37 30.51 -6.90 -22.09
CA ILE A 37 29.13 -6.67 -21.68
C ILE A 37 29.05 -6.71 -20.16
N ALA A 38 28.43 -5.69 -19.57
CA ALA A 38 28.08 -5.65 -18.16
C ALA A 38 26.55 -5.73 -18.03
N VAL A 39 26.08 -6.55 -17.08
CA VAL A 39 24.66 -6.66 -16.73
C VAL A 39 24.46 -6.01 -15.37
N ILE A 40 23.54 -5.06 -15.29
CA ILE A 40 23.23 -4.31 -14.08
C ILE A 40 21.71 -4.29 -13.91
N SER A 41 21.23 -4.57 -12.69
CA SER A 41 19.83 -4.42 -12.34
C SER A 41 19.57 -2.97 -11.91
N ILE A 42 18.69 -2.28 -12.62
CA ILE A 42 18.39 -0.86 -12.41
C ILE A 42 16.87 -0.67 -12.33
N GLN A 43 16.42 0.07 -11.31
CA GLN A 43 15.07 0.59 -11.17
C GLN A 43 15.01 1.97 -11.81
N TRP A 44 14.49 2.05 -13.05
CA TRP A 44 14.57 3.27 -13.85
C TRP A 44 13.75 4.41 -13.26
N SER A 45 12.59 4.10 -12.69
CA SER A 45 11.76 5.05 -11.94
C SER A 45 12.52 5.78 -10.82
N LEU A 46 13.27 5.06 -9.97
CA LEU A 46 14.02 5.66 -8.86
C LEU A 46 15.25 6.45 -9.36
N LEU A 47 15.94 5.93 -10.38
CA LEU A 47 17.08 6.61 -11.01
C LEU A 47 16.66 7.95 -11.64
N ALA A 48 15.53 7.98 -12.35
CA ALA A 48 15.01 9.17 -13.01
C ALA A 48 14.58 10.27 -12.03
N GLN A 49 14.05 9.90 -10.86
CA GLN A 49 13.70 10.85 -9.80
C GLN A 49 14.92 11.56 -9.22
N GLN A 50 16.04 10.84 -9.03
CA GLN A 50 17.25 11.44 -8.47
C GLN A 50 18.03 12.27 -9.49
N TRP A 51 18.08 11.84 -10.76
CA TRP A 51 18.90 12.48 -11.77
C TRP A 51 18.04 13.12 -12.86
N SER A 52 17.49 14.29 -12.56
CA SER A 52 16.62 15.09 -13.44
C SER A 52 17.27 15.46 -14.79
N SER A 53 18.60 15.57 -14.86
CA SER A 53 19.35 15.84 -16.10
C SER A 53 19.34 14.66 -17.07
N ILE A 54 19.17 13.45 -16.57
CA ILE A 54 19.20 12.21 -17.36
C ILE A 54 17.81 11.88 -17.92
N ASN A 55 16.74 12.44 -17.32
CA ASN A 55 15.36 12.33 -17.80
C ASN A 55 15.09 13.02 -19.17
N GLN A 56 16.07 13.73 -19.71
CA GLN A 56 16.00 14.33 -21.05
C GLN A 56 16.39 13.36 -22.17
N SER A 57 16.90 12.16 -21.86
CA SER A 57 17.31 11.18 -22.85
C SER A 57 16.11 10.42 -23.42
N SER A 58 15.98 10.38 -24.75
CA SER A 58 14.93 9.62 -25.44
C SER A 58 14.99 8.12 -25.15
N LEU A 59 16.20 7.57 -24.96
CA LEU A 59 16.39 6.16 -24.63
C LEU A 59 15.81 5.79 -23.26
N LEU A 60 15.89 6.70 -22.28
CA LEU A 60 15.35 6.45 -20.95
C LEU A 60 13.85 6.64 -20.87
N GLN A 61 13.29 7.58 -21.63
CA GLN A 61 11.84 7.70 -21.74
C GLN A 61 11.23 6.43 -22.35
N GLU A 62 11.88 5.84 -23.35
CA GLU A 62 11.45 4.54 -23.89
C GLU A 62 11.55 3.42 -22.84
N LEU A 63 12.62 3.37 -22.06
CA LEU A 63 12.79 2.37 -20.99
C LEU A 63 11.78 2.55 -19.86
N LEU A 64 11.52 3.78 -19.42
CA LEU A 64 10.49 4.12 -18.44
C LEU A 64 9.09 3.75 -18.94
N GLN A 65 8.79 4.06 -20.21
CA GLN A 65 7.51 3.70 -20.81
C GLN A 65 7.37 2.17 -20.93
N ARG A 66 8.44 1.44 -21.25
CA ARG A 66 8.43 -0.03 -21.21
C ARG A 66 8.26 -0.56 -19.80
N GLU A 67 8.94 0.00 -18.82
CA GLU A 67 8.81 -0.37 -17.41
C GLU A 67 7.36 -0.12 -16.94
N GLU A 68 6.76 1.01 -17.28
CA GLU A 68 5.34 1.30 -17.01
C GLU A 68 4.40 0.34 -17.72
N LEU A 69 4.62 0.04 -19.01
CA LEU A 69 3.78 -0.90 -19.76
C LEU A 69 3.90 -2.32 -19.20
N GLN A 70 5.11 -2.73 -18.81
CA GLN A 70 5.39 -4.05 -18.26
C GLN A 70 4.84 -4.17 -16.84
N GLN A 71 4.95 -3.11 -16.03
CA GLN A 71 4.23 -3.00 -14.76
C GLN A 71 2.73 -3.02 -15.01
N GLN A 72 2.19 -2.30 -16.00
CA GLN A 72 0.76 -2.36 -16.33
C GLN A 72 0.34 -3.75 -16.85
N GLU A 73 1.20 -4.53 -17.49
CA GLU A 73 0.92 -5.92 -17.86
C GLU A 73 1.01 -6.88 -16.66
N LEU A 74 1.98 -6.70 -15.77
CA LEU A 74 2.07 -7.43 -14.49
C LEU A 74 0.92 -7.07 -13.54
N LEU A 75 0.49 -5.81 -13.58
CA LEU A 75 -0.66 -5.24 -12.87
C LEU A 75 -1.97 -5.39 -13.65
N LYS A 76 -1.96 -5.94 -14.88
CA LYS A 76 -3.15 -6.44 -15.59
C LYS A 76 -3.35 -7.86 -15.10
N PRO A 77 -4.15 -8.06 -14.05
CA PRO A 77 -4.28 -9.36 -13.45
C PRO A 77 -5.26 -10.12 -14.32
N LYS A 78 -4.90 -11.34 -14.73
CA LYS A 78 -5.88 -12.30 -15.25
C LYS A 78 -7.07 -12.52 -14.29
N GLY A 79 -6.94 -12.13 -13.02
CA GLY A 79 -7.98 -12.18 -11.99
C GLY A 79 -8.97 -10.99 -11.96
N ASN A 80 -8.67 -9.84 -12.58
CA ASN A 80 -9.55 -8.66 -12.51
C ASN A 80 -10.96 -8.96 -13.02
N GLN A 81 -11.05 -9.73 -14.10
CA GLN A 81 -12.33 -10.10 -14.68
C GLN A 81 -13.02 -11.19 -13.85
N GLU A 82 -12.29 -12.11 -13.23
CA GLU A 82 -12.93 -13.26 -12.57
C GLU A 82 -13.75 -12.86 -11.34
N ILE A 83 -13.25 -11.94 -10.50
CA ILE A 83 -14.01 -11.49 -9.34
C ILE A 83 -15.15 -10.54 -9.74
N LEU A 84 -14.91 -9.62 -10.69
CA LEU A 84 -15.94 -8.70 -11.17
C LEU A 84 -17.07 -9.45 -11.89
N GLU A 85 -16.76 -10.41 -12.78
CA GLU A 85 -17.75 -11.26 -13.43
C GLU A 85 -18.54 -12.10 -12.42
N LYS A 86 -17.89 -12.66 -11.40
CA LYS A 86 -18.58 -13.38 -10.30
C LYS A 86 -19.52 -12.46 -9.54
N LEU A 87 -19.12 -11.23 -9.24
CA LEU A 87 -19.95 -10.27 -8.53
C LEU A 87 -21.11 -9.76 -9.40
N GLU A 88 -20.90 -9.53 -10.70
CA GLU A 88 -21.95 -9.13 -11.64
C GLU A 88 -23.01 -10.23 -11.83
N THR A 89 -22.58 -11.49 -11.94
CA THR A 89 -23.46 -12.65 -12.17
C THR A 89 -24.11 -13.19 -10.90
N ALA A 90 -23.59 -12.87 -9.71
CA ALA A 90 -24.15 -13.31 -8.45
C ALA A 90 -25.47 -12.57 -8.10
N PRO A 91 -26.41 -13.24 -7.42
CA PRO A 91 -27.58 -12.60 -6.81
C PRO A 91 -27.18 -11.53 -5.78
N GLU A 92 -27.98 -10.48 -5.63
CA GLU A 92 -27.68 -9.33 -4.75
C GLU A 92 -27.36 -9.74 -3.31
N GLY A 93 -28.10 -10.72 -2.76
CA GLY A 93 -27.85 -11.24 -1.40
C GLY A 93 -26.53 -12.02 -1.23
N GLU A 94 -25.95 -12.53 -2.32
CA GLU A 94 -24.71 -13.32 -2.28
C GLU A 94 -23.46 -12.46 -2.56
N ARG A 95 -23.61 -11.33 -3.26
CA ARG A 95 -22.50 -10.44 -3.65
C ARG A 95 -21.66 -9.97 -2.46
N GLN A 96 -22.31 -9.65 -1.34
CA GLN A 96 -21.62 -9.19 -0.14
C GLN A 96 -20.72 -10.28 0.46
N GLU A 97 -21.22 -11.52 0.50
CA GLU A 97 -20.45 -12.65 1.05
C GLU A 97 -19.27 -12.99 0.13
N ILE A 98 -19.47 -12.95 -1.19
CA ILE A 98 -18.41 -13.17 -2.19
C ILE A 98 -17.31 -12.10 -2.03
N LEU A 99 -17.69 -10.83 -1.91
CA LEU A 99 -16.74 -9.74 -1.74
C LEU A 99 -15.96 -9.86 -0.42
N LYS A 100 -16.65 -10.20 0.67
CA LYS A 100 -16.02 -10.43 1.98
C LYS A 100 -15.03 -11.58 1.93
N GLU A 101 -15.40 -12.71 1.31
CA GLU A 101 -14.50 -13.86 1.15
C GLU A 101 -13.27 -13.51 0.32
N TYR A 102 -13.48 -12.74 -0.74
CA TYR A 102 -12.41 -12.27 -1.59
C TYR A 102 -11.40 -11.40 -0.81
N ILE A 103 -11.89 -10.41 -0.06
CA ILE A 103 -11.04 -9.55 0.78
C ILE A 103 -10.32 -10.39 1.85
N ARG A 104 -11.01 -11.38 2.45
CA ARG A 104 -10.40 -12.32 3.40
C ARG A 104 -9.24 -13.10 2.78
N GLY A 105 -9.39 -13.56 1.54
CA GLY A 105 -8.32 -14.21 0.77
C GLY A 105 -7.14 -13.28 0.48
N GLN A 106 -7.39 -12.00 0.16
CA GLN A 106 -6.32 -11.02 -0.07
C GLN A 106 -5.54 -10.72 1.21
N VAL A 107 -6.23 -10.60 2.35
CA VAL A 107 -5.59 -10.43 3.66
C VAL A 107 -4.76 -11.65 4.03
N ALA A 108 -5.27 -12.87 3.80
CA ALA A 108 -4.51 -14.09 4.02
C ALA A 108 -3.20 -14.11 3.22
N GLN A 109 -3.25 -13.71 1.94
CA GLN A 109 -2.06 -13.62 1.09
C GLN A 109 -1.06 -12.55 1.58
N ALA A 110 -1.55 -11.38 2.00
CA ALA A 110 -0.69 -10.32 2.55
C ALA A 110 0.05 -10.78 3.82
N LEU A 111 -0.61 -11.60 4.65
CA LEU A 111 -0.03 -12.19 5.86
C LEU A 111 0.81 -13.46 5.59
N GLY A 112 0.90 -13.91 4.34
CA GLY A 112 1.60 -15.16 3.98
C GLY A 112 0.93 -16.43 4.53
N LEU A 113 -0.37 -16.35 4.84
CA LEU A 113 -1.15 -17.47 5.37
C LEU A 113 -1.57 -18.42 4.24
N SER A 114 -1.64 -19.70 4.57
CA SER A 114 -2.18 -20.73 3.68
C SER A 114 -3.70 -20.61 3.54
N SER A 115 -4.30 -21.14 2.47
CA SER A 115 -5.76 -21.14 2.27
C SER A 115 -6.54 -21.89 3.36
N SER A 116 -5.86 -22.68 4.19
CA SER A 116 -6.43 -23.35 5.37
C SER A 116 -6.44 -22.48 6.64
N GLN A 117 -5.75 -21.33 6.63
CA GLN A 117 -5.61 -20.43 7.78
C GLN A 117 -6.22 -19.07 7.45
N LEU A 118 -7.55 -19.05 7.37
CA LEU A 118 -8.27 -17.84 6.99
C LEU A 118 -8.37 -16.87 8.18
N PRO A 119 -8.06 -15.57 7.97
CA PRO A 119 -8.17 -14.54 9.00
C PRO A 119 -9.61 -14.37 9.51
N GLU A 120 -9.76 -14.01 10.78
CA GLU A 120 -11.06 -13.70 11.37
C GLU A 120 -11.61 -12.38 10.85
N VAL A 121 -12.85 -12.38 10.33
CA VAL A 121 -13.38 -11.21 9.60
C VAL A 121 -13.63 -9.96 10.46
N ASN A 122 -13.75 -10.13 11.77
CA ASN A 122 -14.03 -9.05 12.73
C ASN A 122 -12.77 -8.56 13.48
N LEU A 123 -11.64 -9.24 13.32
CA LEU A 123 -10.39 -8.86 13.97
C LEU A 123 -9.79 -7.63 13.25
N GLY A 124 -9.13 -6.76 14.00
CA GLY A 124 -8.48 -5.57 13.43
C GLY A 124 -7.29 -5.94 12.54
N PHE A 125 -7.07 -5.23 11.43
CA PHE A 125 -5.91 -5.45 10.55
C PHE A 125 -4.58 -5.32 11.30
N THR A 126 -4.46 -4.35 12.20
CA THR A 126 -3.27 -4.18 13.05
C THR A 126 -3.08 -5.35 14.03
N GLU A 127 -4.17 -5.91 14.54
CA GLU A 127 -4.15 -7.05 15.46
C GLU A 127 -3.79 -8.35 14.73
N MET A 128 -4.13 -8.46 13.44
CA MET A 128 -3.68 -9.54 12.56
C MET A 128 -2.20 -9.44 12.19
N GLY A 129 -1.55 -8.29 12.43
CA GLY A 129 -0.17 -8.03 12.02
C GLY A 129 -0.01 -7.39 10.64
N ILE A 130 -1.07 -6.79 10.08
CA ILE A 130 -0.93 -5.93 8.89
C ILE A 130 -0.22 -4.64 9.32
N ASP A 131 0.91 -4.36 8.68
CA ASP A 131 1.67 -3.12 8.86
C ASP A 131 1.34 -2.06 7.77
N SER A 132 2.03 -0.92 7.82
CA SER A 132 1.81 0.18 6.87
C SER A 132 2.12 -0.18 5.41
N LEU A 133 3.13 -1.02 5.16
CA LEU A 133 3.49 -1.43 3.81
C LEU A 133 2.46 -2.43 3.26
N MET A 134 2.08 -3.41 4.08
CA MET A 134 1.02 -4.38 3.76
C MET A 134 -0.33 -3.70 3.53
N THR A 135 -0.62 -2.62 4.26
CA THR A 135 -1.84 -1.82 4.07
C THR A 135 -1.88 -1.19 2.68
N VAL A 136 -0.79 -0.56 2.24
CA VAL A 136 -0.68 0.05 0.90
C VAL A 136 -0.76 -1.03 -0.18
N GLU A 137 -0.10 -2.16 0.04
CA GLU A 137 -0.13 -3.28 -0.92
C GLU A 137 -1.54 -3.89 -1.05
N LEU A 138 -2.22 -4.14 0.07
CA LEU A 138 -3.61 -4.61 0.10
C LEU A 138 -4.53 -3.62 -0.62
N ASN A 139 -4.38 -2.32 -0.35
CA ASN A 139 -5.16 -1.27 -1.01
C ASN A 139 -4.96 -1.29 -2.53
N ASN A 140 -3.70 -1.34 -3.00
CA ASN A 140 -3.39 -1.39 -4.42
C ASN A 140 -3.96 -2.65 -5.09
N ARG A 141 -3.86 -3.81 -4.42
CA ARG A 141 -4.43 -5.08 -4.91
C ARG A 141 -5.95 -5.01 -5.02
N LEU A 142 -6.63 -4.45 -4.02
CA LEU A 142 -8.09 -4.28 -4.04
C LEU A 142 -8.54 -3.32 -5.15
N GLN A 143 -7.87 -2.17 -5.29
CA GLN A 143 -8.14 -1.21 -6.36
C GLN A 143 -7.98 -1.84 -7.75
N ALA A 144 -6.88 -2.57 -7.95
CA ALA A 144 -6.61 -3.26 -9.20
C ALA A 144 -7.74 -4.25 -9.52
N GLN A 145 -8.12 -5.10 -8.56
CA GLN A 145 -9.01 -6.24 -8.77
C GLN A 145 -10.49 -5.88 -8.83
N LEU A 146 -10.88 -4.83 -8.12
CA LEU A 146 -12.25 -4.32 -8.15
C LEU A 146 -12.44 -3.26 -9.24
N GLY A 147 -11.37 -2.81 -9.90
CA GLY A 147 -11.44 -1.74 -10.90
C GLY A 147 -11.89 -0.39 -10.31
N THR A 148 -11.62 -0.16 -9.03
CA THR A 148 -12.10 1.00 -8.27
C THR A 148 -10.95 1.85 -7.76
N THR A 149 -11.21 3.13 -7.52
CA THR A 149 -10.27 4.02 -6.83
C THR A 149 -10.61 4.05 -5.35
N LEU A 150 -9.67 3.63 -4.50
CA LEU A 150 -9.87 3.55 -3.06
C LEU A 150 -8.75 4.29 -2.32
N PRO A 151 -9.03 5.41 -1.64
CA PRO A 151 -8.04 6.06 -0.79
C PRO A 151 -7.50 5.09 0.27
N VAL A 152 -6.20 5.11 0.55
CA VAL A 152 -5.59 4.23 1.55
C VAL A 152 -6.17 4.45 2.96
N THR A 153 -6.68 5.65 3.23
CA THR A 153 -7.33 6.02 4.49
C THR A 153 -8.54 5.15 4.80
N VAL A 154 -9.22 4.60 3.78
CA VAL A 154 -10.36 3.69 3.96
C VAL A 154 -9.96 2.44 4.75
N ILE A 155 -8.78 1.87 4.51
CA ILE A 155 -8.36 0.66 5.25
C ILE A 155 -8.12 1.00 6.73
N LEU A 156 -7.73 2.23 7.04
CA LEU A 156 -7.53 2.70 8.41
C LEU A 156 -8.87 3.03 9.11
N GLU A 157 -9.82 3.60 8.38
CA GLU A 157 -11.16 3.95 8.86
C GLU A 157 -12.04 2.71 9.05
N TYR A 158 -11.84 1.69 8.21
CA TYR A 158 -12.56 0.42 8.23
C TYR A 158 -11.59 -0.74 8.48
N PRO A 159 -11.03 -0.85 9.71
CA PRO A 159 -9.87 -1.70 9.99
C PRO A 159 -10.20 -3.19 10.15
N THR A 160 -11.33 -3.66 9.62
CA THR A 160 -11.70 -5.08 9.65
C THR A 160 -12.21 -5.51 8.27
N ILE A 161 -12.10 -6.80 7.96
CA ILE A 161 -12.58 -7.36 6.69
C ILE A 161 -14.09 -7.10 6.51
N GLU A 162 -14.87 -7.31 7.57
CA GLU A 162 -16.31 -7.06 7.57
C GLU A 162 -16.64 -5.59 7.22
N LYS A 163 -16.01 -4.64 7.92
CA LYS A 163 -16.24 -3.20 7.72
C LYS A 163 -15.79 -2.73 6.34
N LEU A 164 -14.62 -3.19 5.89
CA LEU A 164 -14.08 -2.83 4.58
C LEU A 164 -14.96 -3.38 3.45
N SER A 165 -15.42 -4.63 3.57
CA SER A 165 -16.31 -5.25 2.57
C SER A 165 -17.63 -4.50 2.43
N ARG A 166 -18.20 -4.05 3.56
CA ARG A 166 -19.42 -3.25 3.59
C ARG A 166 -19.24 -1.86 2.98
N TYR A 167 -18.15 -1.18 3.31
CA TYR A 167 -17.84 0.11 2.71
C TYR A 167 -17.72 0.01 1.19
N ILE A 168 -17.00 -1.01 0.70
CA ILE A 168 -16.81 -1.21 -0.74
C ILE A 168 -18.14 -1.50 -1.44
N SER A 169 -19.02 -2.32 -0.87
CA SER A 169 -20.32 -2.60 -1.51
C SER A 169 -21.25 -1.38 -1.51
N GLU A 170 -21.36 -0.66 -0.40
CA GLU A 170 -22.30 0.45 -0.23
C GLU A 170 -21.81 1.74 -0.94
N GLU A 171 -20.55 2.13 -0.72
CA GLU A 171 -20.05 3.45 -1.18
C GLU A 171 -19.37 3.38 -2.55
N VAL A 172 -18.70 2.27 -2.86
CA VAL A 172 -17.90 2.15 -4.09
C VAL A 172 -18.70 1.48 -5.21
N MET A 173 -19.28 0.31 -4.94
CA MET A 173 -20.08 -0.43 -5.92
C MET A 173 -21.54 0.04 -5.98
N LYS A 174 -21.99 0.79 -4.95
CA LYS A 174 -23.36 1.30 -4.82
C LYS A 174 -24.41 0.20 -4.91
N TRP A 175 -24.09 -0.98 -4.39
CA TRP A 175 -25.07 -2.05 -4.24
C TRP A 175 -26.02 -1.64 -3.12
N GLN A 176 -27.29 -1.48 -3.48
CA GLN A 176 -28.35 -1.28 -2.51
C GLN A 176 -28.53 -2.61 -1.80
N SER A 177 -28.05 -2.70 -0.57
CA SER A 177 -28.40 -3.77 0.35
C SER A 177 -29.87 -3.59 0.70
N ASP A 178 -30.76 -4.19 -0.10
CA ASP A 178 -32.20 -4.26 0.18
C ASP A 178 -32.47 -5.33 1.25
N GLU A 179 -31.86 -5.15 2.43
CA GLU A 179 -32.18 -5.89 3.65
C GLU A 179 -32.24 -4.93 4.85
N GLY A 180 -33.47 -4.51 5.15
CA GLY A 180 -34.01 -4.43 6.51
C GLY A 180 -33.29 -3.52 7.51
N THR A 181 -33.76 -2.28 7.61
CA THR A 181 -34.03 -1.56 8.87
C THR A 181 -33.20 -1.97 10.10
N HIS A 182 -31.88 -1.75 10.09
CA HIS A 182 -31.17 -1.49 11.34
C HIS A 182 -31.10 0.02 11.58
N GLU A 183 -32.13 0.44 12.31
CA GLU A 183 -32.21 1.64 13.15
C GLU A 183 -30.81 2.24 13.44
N PRO A 184 -30.54 3.51 13.09
CA PRO A 184 -29.32 4.17 13.54
C PRO A 184 -29.32 4.10 15.06
N ALA A 185 -28.30 3.42 15.61
CA ALA A 185 -28.11 3.30 17.04
C ALA A 185 -28.23 4.70 17.66
N LYS A 186 -29.30 4.87 18.43
CA LYS A 186 -29.59 6.03 19.26
C LYS A 186 -28.32 6.45 19.99
N THR A 187 -27.93 7.70 19.78
CA THR A 187 -27.62 8.68 20.83
C THR A 187 -27.33 8.07 22.21
N ILE A 188 -26.06 7.86 22.53
CA ILE A 188 -25.63 7.92 23.93
C ILE A 188 -25.48 9.41 24.26
N ASN A 189 -26.61 10.02 24.61
CA ASN A 189 -26.62 11.15 25.52
C ASN A 189 -26.25 10.60 26.89
N GLN A 190 -25.00 10.77 27.28
CA GLN A 190 -24.64 10.94 28.69
C GLN A 190 -24.22 12.40 28.87
N GLU A 191 -25.21 13.29 28.90
CA GLU A 191 -25.09 14.49 29.71
C GLU A 191 -24.92 14.02 31.15
N GLN A 192 -23.75 14.28 31.77
CA GLN A 192 -23.66 14.93 33.09
C GLN A 192 -22.26 15.54 33.27
N ASN A 193 -22.18 16.83 32.94
CA ASN A 193 -21.75 17.88 33.86
C ASN A 193 -20.31 17.82 34.43
N VAL A 194 -19.39 18.55 33.81
CA VAL A 194 -18.47 19.45 34.56
C VAL A 194 -18.26 20.75 33.76
N SER A 195 -18.87 21.81 34.28
CA SER A 195 -18.48 23.23 34.27
C SER A 195 -17.60 23.77 33.14
N ASN A 196 -18.20 24.70 32.40
CA ASN A 196 -17.66 26.00 31.98
C ASN A 196 -16.24 26.31 32.49
N GLN A 197 -15.24 26.28 31.60
CA GLN A 197 -14.25 27.36 31.50
C GLN A 197 -13.88 27.59 30.03
N GLN A 198 -14.33 28.75 29.58
CA GLN A 198 -13.95 29.47 28.39
C GLN A 198 -12.42 29.63 28.35
N PHE A 199 -11.72 28.87 27.50
CA PHE A 199 -10.32 29.15 27.22
C PHE A 199 -10.24 30.13 26.07
N ASP A 200 -9.97 31.36 26.48
CA ASP A 200 -9.63 32.53 25.69
C ASP A 200 -8.45 32.19 24.74
N LEU A 201 -8.71 32.22 23.44
CA LEU A 201 -7.68 32.16 22.41
C LEU A 201 -7.09 33.55 22.22
N GLN A 202 -6.26 34.03 23.16
CA GLN A 202 -5.22 35.03 22.93
C GLN A 202 -4.42 35.33 24.20
N ALA A 203 -3.12 35.53 24.01
CA ALA A 203 -2.10 35.99 24.96
C ALA A 203 -1.40 34.91 25.81
N LEU A 204 -0.50 34.15 25.18
CA LEU A 204 0.81 33.89 25.80
C LEU A 204 1.91 34.21 24.78
N SER A 205 2.62 35.28 25.14
CA SER A 205 3.77 35.89 24.49
C SER A 205 5.01 35.00 24.58
N ASP A 206 5.94 35.27 23.67
CA ASP A 206 7.24 34.61 23.41
C ASP A 206 8.24 34.53 24.60
N GLU A 207 7.80 34.35 25.84
CA GLU A 207 8.68 34.50 27.02
C GLU A 207 8.93 33.21 27.82
N GLU A 208 8.41 32.05 27.39
CA GLU A 208 8.61 30.76 28.09
C GLU A 208 9.33 29.67 27.26
N VAL A 209 10.00 30.04 26.16
CA VAL A 209 10.84 29.11 25.40
C VAL A 209 12.28 29.02 25.96
N GLU A 210 12.72 30.01 26.76
CA GLU A 210 14.12 30.08 27.21
C GLU A 210 14.42 29.31 28.52
N ALA A 211 13.41 28.90 29.28
CA ALA A 211 13.63 28.24 30.58
C ALA A 211 13.92 26.72 30.47
N ASN A 212 13.66 26.08 29.32
CA ASN A 212 13.93 24.65 29.12
C ASN A 212 15.18 24.35 28.28
N LEU A 213 15.92 25.38 27.85
CA LEU A 213 17.19 25.21 27.11
C LEU A 213 18.46 25.37 27.98
N MET A 214 18.32 25.73 29.25
CA MET A 214 19.45 25.93 30.18
C MET A 214 19.52 24.85 31.28
N GLY A 215 19.17 23.59 30.95
CA GLY A 215 19.23 22.45 31.87
C GLY A 215 20.13 21.29 31.43
N THR A 216 20.59 21.25 30.17
CA THR A 216 21.29 20.09 29.60
C THR A 216 22.73 20.36 29.17
N LEU A 217 23.24 21.58 29.33
CA LEU A 217 24.63 21.95 28.98
C LEU A 217 25.59 22.06 30.19
N SER A 218 25.26 21.44 31.33
CA SER A 218 26.18 21.34 32.49
C SER A 218 26.72 19.94 32.76
N ASP A 219 26.37 18.90 32.00
CA ASP A 219 26.76 17.51 32.33
C ASP A 219 27.63 16.79 31.28
N MET A 220 28.19 17.49 30.29
CA MET A 220 29.30 16.93 29.51
C MET A 220 30.28 18.01 29.04
N GLY A 221 31.00 18.57 30.00
CA GLY A 221 32.20 19.36 29.78
C GLY A 221 33.37 18.81 30.58
N TYR A 222 34.00 17.74 30.08
CA TYR A 222 35.44 17.47 30.13
C TYR A 222 35.83 16.59 28.94
#